data_AF-A0A958UVX3-F1
#
_entry.id   AF-A0A958UVX3-F1
#
_cell.length_a   1.000
_cell.length_b   1.000
_cell.length_c   1.000
_cell.angle_alpha   90.00
_cell.angle_beta   90.00
_cell.angle_gamma   90.00
#
_symmetry.space_group_name_H-M   'P 1'
#
loop_
_entity.id
_entity.type
_entity.pdbx_description
1 polymer ?
#
loop_
_entity_poly.entity_id
_entity_poly.type
_entity_poly.pdbx_seq_one_letter_code
_entity_poly.pdbx_strand_id
1 'polypeptide(L)'
;MKRKKIAPRILTTFIVLSLVFTSCTKDENDSADTQQQNLEELRMSSEMDDMETVLEDVVITAYEDQETAENRMANAVQAYFSDCVTITAVLQLNHRELTIDFGTEGCFVNGHLLKGQIVVTYDRDPEAQEVMLNYTLVDFYINLRQLIGTRTILRELSNENGNPQFTHTLNLTVIWPNGA
;
A
#
# COMPACT_ATOMS: atom_id res chain seq x y z
N MET A 1 -79.57 17.15 -27.80
CA MET A 1 -79.95 18.57 -27.66
C MET A 1 -79.13 19.18 -26.51
N LYS A 2 -78.35 20.24 -26.77
CA LYS A 2 -77.51 20.93 -25.77
C LYS A 2 -78.36 21.52 -24.64
N ARG A 3 -77.87 21.51 -23.38
CA ARG A 3 -77.77 22.71 -22.50
C ARG A 3 -76.71 22.50 -21.41
N LYS A 4 -75.71 23.40 -21.41
CA LYS A 4 -74.75 23.64 -20.31
C LYS A 4 -75.49 24.22 -19.10
N LYS A 5 -74.95 24.04 -17.88
CA LYS A 5 -74.32 25.12 -17.05
C LYS A 5 -74.37 24.85 -15.53
N ILE A 6 -73.18 25.00 -14.93
CA ILE A 6 -72.86 25.71 -13.68
C ILE A 6 -72.95 24.93 -12.35
N ALA A 7 -71.77 24.77 -11.74
CA ALA A 7 -71.47 24.41 -10.35
C ALA A 7 -72.01 25.46 -9.34
N PRO A 8 -72.07 25.20 -8.02
CA PRO A 8 -70.86 25.43 -7.20
C PRO A 8 -70.77 24.63 -5.88
N ARG A 9 -69.56 24.62 -5.29
CA ARG A 9 -69.30 24.51 -3.84
C ARG A 9 -69.67 23.20 -3.12
N ILE A 10 -68.77 22.23 -3.22
CA ILE A 10 -68.29 21.49 -2.04
C ILE A 10 -66.78 21.78 -2.01
N LEU A 11 -66.38 22.91 -1.44
CA LEU A 11 -66.00 23.05 -0.04
C LEU A 11 -64.87 22.07 0.35
N THR A 12 -63.66 22.49 -0.02
CA THR A 12 -62.47 22.51 0.86
C THR A 12 -62.08 21.22 1.56
N THR A 13 -61.31 20.37 0.89
CA THR A 13 -60.21 19.60 1.53
C THR A 13 -59.15 19.20 0.50
N PHE A 14 -58.45 20.17 -0.11
CA PHE A 14 -57.25 19.88 -0.92
C PHE A 14 -56.34 21.13 -0.97
N ILE A 15 -56.04 21.68 0.20
CA ILE A 15 -54.94 22.62 0.39
C ILE A 15 -54.05 21.97 1.43
N VAL A 16 -52.91 21.45 0.96
CA VAL A 16 -51.61 21.17 1.61
C VAL A 16 -51.03 19.94 0.91
N LEU A 17 -50.63 20.09 -0.36
CA LEU A 17 -49.54 19.26 -0.91
C LEU A 17 -48.96 19.82 -2.21
N SER A 18 -48.75 21.12 -2.26
CA SER A 18 -47.94 21.73 -3.31
C SER A 18 -47.01 22.75 -2.70
N LEU A 19 -45.78 22.75 -3.21
CA LEU A 19 -44.63 23.62 -2.91
C LEU A 19 -43.71 23.18 -1.78
N VAL A 20 -42.90 22.15 -2.05
CA VAL A 20 -41.43 22.19 -1.88
C VAL A 20 -40.78 21.15 -2.80
N PHE A 21 -40.81 21.40 -4.12
CA PHE A 21 -39.73 20.92 -4.98
C PHE A 21 -38.86 22.13 -5.28
N THR A 22 -37.95 22.44 -4.35
CA THR A 22 -36.81 23.30 -4.65
C THR A 22 -35.91 22.46 -5.56
N SER A 23 -36.12 22.56 -6.87
CA SER A 23 -35.11 22.12 -7.82
C SER A 23 -33.90 23.01 -7.57
N CYS A 24 -32.84 22.47 -6.95
CA CYS A 24 -31.53 23.05 -7.16
C CYS A 24 -31.33 23.08 -8.68
N THR A 25 -31.18 24.27 -9.25
CA THR A 25 -30.58 24.41 -10.57
C THR A 25 -29.18 23.87 -10.44
N LYS A 26 -29.02 22.60 -10.80
CA LYS A 26 -27.71 21.98 -10.95
C LYS A 26 -27.17 22.58 -12.25
N ASP A 27 -26.28 23.55 -12.12
CA ASP A 27 -25.42 23.93 -13.22
C ASP A 27 -24.68 22.65 -13.66
N GLU A 28 -25.09 22.15 -14.82
CA GLU A 28 -24.52 20.98 -15.46
C GLU A 28 -23.14 21.36 -16.01
N ASN A 29 -22.11 21.30 -15.17
CA ASN A 29 -20.74 21.09 -15.65
C ASN A 29 -19.72 20.56 -14.62
N ASP A 30 -20.04 20.46 -13.33
CA ASP A 30 -19.05 20.06 -12.30
C ASP A 30 -19.08 18.58 -11.88
N SER A 31 -19.99 17.78 -12.45
CA SER A 31 -20.27 16.43 -11.91
C SER A 31 -19.46 15.28 -12.54
N ALA A 32 -18.93 15.46 -13.75
CA ALA A 32 -18.15 14.42 -14.43
C ALA A 32 -16.67 14.47 -14.01
N ASP A 33 -16.10 15.67 -13.95
CA ASP A 33 -14.68 15.88 -13.61
C ASP A 33 -14.37 15.48 -12.16
N THR A 34 -15.20 15.90 -11.21
CA THR A 34 -15.07 15.52 -9.78
C THR A 34 -15.21 14.00 -9.56
N GLN A 35 -16.05 13.30 -10.32
CA GLN A 35 -16.19 11.84 -10.19
C GLN A 35 -15.01 11.09 -10.80
N GLN A 36 -14.46 11.58 -11.92
CA GLN A 36 -13.26 11.00 -12.54
C GLN A 36 -12.00 11.21 -11.68
N GLN A 37 -11.83 12.39 -11.08
CA GLN A 37 -10.72 12.66 -10.15
C GLN A 37 -10.73 11.71 -8.94
N ASN A 38 -11.89 11.51 -8.32
CA ASN A 38 -12.02 10.55 -7.21
C ASN A 38 -11.69 9.11 -7.63
N LEU A 39 -12.03 8.70 -8.86
CA LEU A 39 -11.71 7.36 -9.35
C LEU A 39 -10.20 7.15 -9.60
N GLU A 40 -9.49 8.16 -10.12
CA GLU A 40 -8.04 8.07 -10.31
C GLU A 40 -7.29 8.09 -8.98
N GLU A 41 -7.67 8.93 -8.02
CA GLU A 41 -7.08 8.94 -6.68
C GLU A 41 -7.25 7.59 -5.98
N LEU A 42 -8.45 7.01 -6.04
CA LEU A 42 -8.71 5.66 -5.51
C LEU A 42 -7.86 4.59 -6.19
N ARG A 43 -7.69 4.68 -7.52
CA ARG A 43 -6.85 3.77 -8.28
C ARG A 43 -5.38 3.89 -7.86
N MET A 44 -4.87 5.10 -7.74
CA MET A 44 -3.49 5.33 -7.31
C MET A 44 -3.24 4.85 -5.89
N SER A 45 -4.17 5.10 -4.95
CA SER A 45 -4.09 4.58 -3.58
C SER A 45 -4.04 3.05 -3.58
N SER A 46 -4.92 2.38 -4.35
CA SER A 46 -4.91 0.92 -4.44
C SER A 46 -3.63 0.37 -5.07
N GLU A 47 -3.05 1.07 -6.06
CA GLU A 47 -1.75 0.69 -6.63
C GLU A 47 -0.62 0.86 -5.61
N MET A 48 -0.66 1.90 -4.76
CA MET A 48 0.32 2.10 -3.69
C MET A 48 0.25 0.98 -2.65
N ASP A 49 -0.95 0.59 -2.23
CA ASP A 49 -1.14 -0.50 -1.26
C ASP A 49 -0.61 -1.84 -1.81
N ASP A 50 -0.84 -2.10 -3.10
CA ASP A 50 -0.32 -3.28 -3.80
C ASP A 50 1.21 -3.28 -3.85
N MET A 51 1.82 -2.13 -4.20
CA MET A 51 3.28 -1.98 -4.20
C MET A 51 3.89 -2.11 -2.80
N GLU A 52 3.24 -1.59 -1.76
CA GLU A 52 3.66 -1.78 -0.37
C GLU A 52 3.62 -3.25 0.02
N THR A 53 2.55 -3.96 -0.34
CA THR A 53 2.39 -5.40 -0.06
C THR A 53 3.50 -6.21 -0.71
N VAL A 54 3.86 -5.91 -1.97
CA VAL A 54 4.98 -6.57 -2.67
C VAL A 54 6.31 -6.31 -1.96
N LEU A 55 6.58 -5.07 -1.53
CA LEU A 55 7.79 -4.73 -0.78
C LEU A 55 7.86 -5.48 0.55
N GLU A 56 6.75 -5.53 1.29
CA GLU A 56 6.68 -6.23 2.57
C GLU A 56 6.94 -7.73 2.41
N ASP A 57 6.28 -8.38 1.44
CA ASP A 57 6.48 -9.81 1.16
C ASP A 57 7.94 -10.14 0.85
N VAL A 58 8.58 -9.34 -0.02
CA VAL A 58 9.99 -9.51 -0.38
C VAL A 58 10.91 -9.34 0.83
N VAL A 59 10.73 -8.27 1.60
CA VAL A 59 11.60 -7.94 2.73
C VAL A 59 11.46 -8.95 3.86
N ILE A 60 10.22 -9.27 4.23
CA ILE A 60 9.94 -10.23 5.31
C ILE A 60 10.42 -11.61 4.91
N THR A 61 10.18 -12.05 3.68
CA THR A 61 10.65 -13.37 3.24
C THR A 61 12.18 -13.46 3.25
N ALA A 62 12.89 -12.43 2.76
CA ALA A 62 14.34 -12.42 2.80
C ALA A 62 14.90 -12.47 4.24
N TYR A 63 14.26 -11.73 5.17
CA TYR A 63 14.58 -11.77 6.59
C TYR A 63 14.34 -13.16 7.20
N GLU A 64 13.15 -13.74 7.00
CA GLU A 64 12.76 -15.03 7.58
C GLU A 64 13.61 -16.19 7.03
N ASP A 65 13.92 -16.18 5.73
CA ASP A 65 14.79 -17.16 5.11
C ASP A 65 16.21 -17.10 5.68
N GLN A 66 16.74 -15.90 5.87
CA GLN A 66 18.05 -15.71 6.49
C GLN A 66 18.06 -16.19 7.95
N GLU A 67 17.07 -15.80 8.77
CA GLU A 67 16.92 -16.29 10.14
C GLU A 67 16.83 -17.82 10.19
N THR A 68 16.03 -18.41 9.30
CA THR A 68 15.83 -19.86 9.23
C THR A 68 17.13 -20.58 8.89
N ALA A 69 17.90 -20.04 7.96
CA ALA A 69 19.12 -20.68 7.51
C ALA A 69 20.28 -20.51 8.50
N GLU A 70 20.38 -19.38 9.20
CA GLU A 70 21.28 -19.25 10.37
C GLU A 70 20.94 -20.32 11.42
N ASN A 71 19.65 -20.50 11.73
CA ASN A 71 19.19 -21.51 12.69
C ASN A 71 19.47 -22.96 12.24
N ARG A 72 19.50 -23.22 10.93
CA ARG A 72 19.74 -24.57 10.37
C ARG A 72 21.20 -24.84 10.03
N MET A 73 22.11 -23.89 10.24
CA MET A 73 23.50 -23.95 9.74
C MET A 73 23.57 -24.28 8.24
N ALA A 74 22.57 -23.84 7.48
CA ALA A 74 22.50 -24.04 6.04
C ALA A 74 23.02 -22.78 5.33
N ASN A 75 23.53 -22.94 4.10
CA ASN A 75 23.70 -21.77 3.24
C ASN A 75 22.32 -21.20 2.93
N ALA A 76 22.10 -19.97 3.39
CA ALA A 76 20.83 -19.27 3.34
C ALA A 76 20.55 -18.62 1.98
N VAL A 77 19.26 -18.44 1.69
CA VAL A 77 18.63 -17.37 0.90
C VAL A 77 18.16 -17.65 -0.56
N GLN A 78 18.58 -18.70 -1.26
CA GLN A 78 18.13 -18.91 -2.66
C GLN A 78 16.79 -19.67 -2.80
N ALA A 79 16.16 -20.15 -1.73
CA ALA A 79 15.05 -21.09 -1.86
C ALA A 79 13.72 -20.46 -2.31
N TYR A 80 13.47 -19.18 -1.97
CA TYR A 80 12.21 -18.50 -2.29
C TYR A 80 12.29 -17.62 -3.54
N PHE A 81 13.42 -16.96 -3.78
CA PHE A 81 13.56 -16.04 -4.90
C PHE A 81 13.96 -16.77 -6.19
N SER A 82 13.40 -16.34 -7.31
CA SER A 82 13.71 -16.87 -8.64
C SER A 82 15.20 -16.67 -8.98
N ASP A 83 15.70 -17.45 -9.95
CA ASP A 83 17.11 -17.44 -10.37
C ASP A 83 17.63 -16.06 -10.83
N CYS A 84 16.74 -15.09 -11.11
CA CYS A 84 17.12 -13.73 -11.48
C CYS A 84 17.35 -12.77 -10.31
N VAL A 85 17.10 -13.19 -9.06
CA VAL A 85 17.41 -12.40 -7.87
C VAL A 85 18.73 -12.86 -7.27
N THR A 86 19.62 -11.91 -7.01
CA THR A 86 20.86 -12.17 -6.27
C THR A 86 20.72 -11.61 -4.87
N ILE A 87 20.97 -12.44 -3.85
CA ILE A 87 20.94 -11.98 -2.47
C ILE A 87 22.31 -12.17 -1.83
N THR A 88 22.83 -11.09 -1.26
CA THR A 88 24.09 -11.10 -0.50
C THR A 88 23.84 -10.71 0.94
N ALA A 89 24.49 -11.42 1.87
CA ALA A 89 24.35 -11.19 3.29
C ALA A 89 25.70 -10.85 3.95
N VAL A 90 25.72 -9.79 4.75
CA VAL A 90 26.83 -9.43 5.62
C VAL A 90 26.40 -9.71 7.07
N LEU A 91 27.10 -10.64 7.72
CA LEU A 91 26.75 -11.10 9.06
C LEU A 91 27.75 -10.57 10.09
N GLN A 92 27.26 -9.85 11.09
CA GLN A 92 28.03 -9.42 12.26
C GLN A 92 27.43 -10.04 13.52
N LEU A 93 27.83 -9.65 14.75
CA LEU A 93 27.33 -10.32 15.96
C LEU A 93 25.80 -10.17 16.09
N ASN A 94 25.31 -8.94 16.20
CA ASN A 94 23.89 -8.62 16.39
C ASN A 94 23.27 -7.85 15.23
N HIS A 95 24.05 -7.55 14.19
CA HIS A 95 23.62 -6.81 13.01
C HIS A 95 23.73 -7.70 11.77
N ARG A 96 22.77 -7.59 10.87
CA ARG A 96 22.75 -8.26 9.56
C ARG A 96 22.35 -7.25 8.49
N GLU A 97 22.99 -7.33 7.33
CA GLU A 97 22.63 -6.56 6.15
C GLU A 97 22.43 -7.52 4.97
N LEU A 98 21.24 -7.49 4.39
CA LEU A 98 20.86 -8.24 3.19
C LEU A 98 20.70 -7.25 2.05
N THR A 99 21.39 -7.49 0.94
CA THR A 99 21.13 -6.79 -0.32
C THR A 99 20.42 -7.73 -1.26
N ILE A 100 19.19 -7.38 -1.63
CA ILE A 100 18.35 -8.11 -2.58
C ILE A 100 18.43 -7.37 -3.91
N ASP A 101 19.13 -7.94 -4.89
CA ASP A 101 19.41 -7.33 -6.19
C ASP A 101 18.58 -8.00 -7.30
N PHE A 102 17.72 -7.21 -7.95
CA PHE A 102 16.88 -7.62 -9.07
C PHE A 102 17.50 -7.27 -10.44
N GLY A 103 18.69 -6.66 -10.44
CA GLY A 103 19.42 -6.25 -11.62
C GLY A 103 18.83 -5.04 -12.34
N THR A 104 19.54 -4.59 -13.38
CA THR A 104 19.15 -3.46 -14.23
C THR A 104 18.10 -3.81 -15.26
N GLU A 105 17.99 -5.08 -15.65
CA GLU A 105 16.93 -5.58 -16.55
C GLU A 105 15.65 -5.87 -15.77
N GLY A 106 15.79 -6.19 -14.48
CA GLY A 106 14.71 -6.57 -13.60
C GLY A 106 14.45 -8.06 -13.54
N CYS A 107 13.64 -8.43 -12.56
CA CYS A 107 13.25 -9.78 -12.27
C CYS A 107 11.76 -9.82 -11.92
N PHE A 108 11.05 -10.81 -12.44
CA PHE A 108 9.63 -11.01 -12.13
C PHE A 108 9.50 -11.78 -10.81
N VAL A 109 8.83 -11.16 -9.84
CA VAL A 109 8.47 -11.80 -8.56
C VAL A 109 6.98 -11.54 -8.33
N ASN A 110 6.23 -12.60 -8.06
CA ASN A 110 4.79 -12.56 -7.77
C ASN A 110 3.94 -11.74 -8.76
N GLY A 111 4.33 -11.71 -10.05
CA GLY A 111 3.61 -10.99 -11.10
C GLY A 111 4.04 -9.54 -11.30
N HIS A 112 5.01 -9.05 -10.52
CA HIS A 112 5.57 -7.70 -10.64
C HIS A 112 6.97 -7.74 -11.22
N LEU A 113 7.27 -6.82 -12.13
CA LEU A 113 8.64 -6.58 -12.60
C LEU A 113 9.34 -5.65 -11.61
N LEU A 114 10.27 -6.22 -10.85
CA LEU A 114 11.09 -5.49 -9.88
C LEU A 114 12.46 -5.20 -10.50
N LYS A 115 12.99 -3.98 -10.28
CA LYS A 115 14.31 -3.55 -10.75
C LYS A 115 15.04 -2.81 -9.65
N GLY A 116 16.37 -2.84 -9.67
CA GLY A 116 17.20 -2.19 -8.67
C GLY A 116 17.43 -3.07 -7.45
N GLN A 117 17.65 -2.46 -6.28
CA GLN A 117 18.01 -3.18 -5.08
C GLN A 117 17.19 -2.74 -3.86
N ILE A 118 16.99 -3.69 -2.95
CA ILE A 118 16.49 -3.43 -1.60
C ILE A 118 17.62 -3.79 -0.64
N VAL A 119 18.04 -2.83 0.19
CA VAL A 119 19.01 -3.08 1.25
C VAL A 119 18.24 -3.16 2.56
N VAL A 120 18.18 -4.36 3.12
CA VAL A 120 17.52 -4.67 4.38
C VAL A 120 18.58 -4.80 5.47
N THR A 121 18.40 -4.11 6.58
CA THR A 121 19.24 -4.29 7.77
C THR A 121 18.38 -4.75 8.92
N TYR A 122 18.89 -5.64 9.76
CA TYR A 122 18.25 -5.88 11.04
C TYR A 122 19.23 -6.06 12.19
N ASP A 123 18.84 -5.45 13.31
CA ASP A 123 19.59 -5.41 14.54
C ASP A 123 18.81 -6.14 15.63
N ARG A 124 19.50 -7.03 16.35
CA ARG A 124 18.94 -7.78 17.47
C ARG A 124 19.46 -7.19 18.77
N ASP A 125 18.55 -6.84 19.68
CA ASP A 125 18.88 -6.45 21.04
C ASP A 125 18.36 -7.51 22.03
N PRO A 126 19.23 -8.44 22.49
CA PRO A 126 18.82 -9.48 23.43
C PRO A 126 18.48 -8.95 24.82
N GLU A 127 19.01 -7.78 25.22
CA GLU A 127 18.76 -7.20 26.54
C GLU A 127 17.36 -6.58 26.58
N ALA A 128 17.00 -5.83 25.53
CA ALA A 128 15.66 -5.28 25.34
C ALA A 128 14.63 -6.31 24.82
N GLN A 129 15.09 -7.47 24.34
CA GLN A 129 14.27 -8.48 23.64
C GLN A 129 13.60 -7.92 22.38
N GLU A 130 14.36 -7.12 21.63
CA GLU A 130 13.90 -6.40 20.44
C GLU A 130 14.61 -6.87 19.17
N VAL A 131 13.91 -6.76 18.05
CA VAL A 131 14.50 -6.83 16.72
C VAL A 131 14.04 -5.62 15.92
N MET A 132 14.98 -4.84 15.41
CA MET A 132 14.70 -3.70 14.55
C MET A 132 15.08 -4.05 13.12
N LEU A 133 14.11 -4.10 12.21
CA LEU A 133 14.30 -4.28 10.78
C LEU A 133 14.15 -2.92 10.09
N ASN A 134 15.07 -2.59 9.20
CA ASN A 134 14.98 -1.44 8.31
C ASN A 134 15.17 -1.86 6.87
N TYR A 135 14.59 -1.12 5.93
CA TYR A 135 15.02 -1.22 4.54
C TYR A 135 15.18 0.15 3.90
N THR A 136 16.02 0.18 2.87
CA THR A 136 16.16 1.30 1.93
C THR A 136 16.09 0.78 0.49
N LEU A 137 15.63 1.64 -0.41
CA LEU A 137 15.45 1.33 -1.82
C LEU A 137 16.53 2.04 -2.65
N VAL A 138 17.28 1.29 -3.47
CA VAL A 138 18.36 1.82 -4.31
C VAL A 138 18.00 1.63 -5.78
N ASP A 139 17.80 2.74 -6.48
CA ASP A 139 17.37 2.77 -7.89
C ASP A 139 16.23 1.77 -8.19
N PHE A 140 15.24 1.73 -7.28
CA PHE A 140 14.26 0.67 -7.23
C PHE A 140 12.97 1.00 -7.97
N TYR A 141 12.44 0.00 -8.69
CA TYR A 141 11.21 0.15 -9.46
C TYR A 141 10.30 -1.07 -9.34
N ILE A 142 8.99 -0.82 -9.32
CA ILE A 142 7.94 -1.84 -9.49
C ILE A 142 7.11 -1.46 -10.71
N ASN A 143 7.02 -2.35 -11.70
CA ASN A 143 6.18 -2.14 -12.89
C ASN A 143 6.40 -0.75 -13.55
N LEU A 144 7.66 -0.35 -13.71
CA LEU A 144 8.13 0.94 -14.27
C LEU A 144 7.92 2.19 -13.41
N ARG A 145 7.37 2.05 -12.20
CA ARG A 145 7.24 3.17 -11.24
C ARG A 145 8.43 3.18 -10.32
N GLN A 146 9.02 4.35 -10.09
CA GLN A 146 10.15 4.47 -9.17
C GLN A 146 9.61 4.56 -7.74
N LEU A 147 10.22 3.82 -6.83
CA LEU A 147 9.90 3.90 -5.41
C LEU A 147 11.11 4.46 -4.68
N ILE A 148 10.86 5.47 -3.85
CA ILE A 148 11.87 6.09 -2.99
C ILE A 148 11.29 6.02 -1.58
N GLY A 149 12.04 5.42 -0.66
CA GLY A 149 11.53 5.30 0.68
C GLY A 149 12.36 4.44 1.60
N THR A 150 11.87 4.40 2.83
CA THR A 150 12.43 3.63 3.93
C THR A 150 11.29 3.07 4.77
N ARG A 151 11.46 1.88 5.34
CA ARG A 151 10.59 1.36 6.39
C ARG A 151 11.41 0.94 7.58
N THR A 152 10.83 1.07 8.76
CA THR A 152 11.32 0.52 10.02
C THR A 152 10.22 -0.35 10.62
N ILE A 153 10.58 -1.56 11.05
CA ILE A 153 9.73 -2.46 11.82
C ILE A 153 10.47 -2.76 13.11
N LEU A 154 9.92 -2.32 14.23
CA LEU A 154 10.39 -2.68 15.56
C LEU A 154 9.51 -3.81 16.10
N ARG A 155 10.12 -4.95 16.39
CA ARG A 155 9.50 -6.11 17.04
C ARG A 155 9.95 -6.16 18.49
N GLU A 156 9.02 -5.98 19.41
CA GLU A 156 9.22 -6.11 20.85
C GLU A 156 8.58 -7.40 21.34
N LEU A 157 9.32 -8.23 22.07
CA LEU A 157 8.73 -9.42 22.69
C LEU A 157 7.76 -9.05 23.82
N SER A 158 8.03 -7.93 24.51
CA SER A 158 7.24 -7.44 25.63
C SER A 158 7.38 -5.93 25.76
N ASN A 159 6.35 -5.18 25.40
CA ASN A 159 6.26 -3.74 25.66
C ASN A 159 6.06 -3.44 27.16
N GLU A 160 5.89 -2.17 27.52
CA GLU A 160 5.68 -1.72 28.92
C GLU A 160 4.49 -2.41 29.62
N ASN A 161 3.53 -2.93 28.87
CA ASN A 161 2.36 -3.64 29.39
C ASN A 161 2.54 -5.16 29.42
N GLY A 162 3.73 -5.68 29.12
CA GLY A 162 4.00 -7.12 29.11
C GLY A 162 3.54 -7.85 27.84
N ASN A 163 3.18 -7.13 26.76
CA ASN A 163 2.60 -7.73 25.56
C ASN A 163 3.56 -7.66 24.36
N PRO A 164 3.58 -8.66 23.48
CA PRO A 164 4.27 -8.56 22.20
C PRO A 164 3.72 -7.40 21.36
N GLN A 165 4.60 -6.63 20.73
CA GLN A 165 4.23 -5.48 19.91
C GLN A 165 5.10 -5.41 18.65
N PHE A 166 4.46 -4.98 17.56
CA PHE A 166 5.14 -4.59 16.33
C PHE A 166 4.80 -3.14 16.01
N THR A 167 5.83 -2.32 15.80
CA THR A 167 5.68 -0.92 15.45
C THR A 167 6.27 -0.70 14.06
N HIS A 168 5.42 -0.30 13.11
CA HIS A 168 5.79 -0.09 11.72
C HIS A 168 5.83 1.41 11.42
N THR A 169 6.90 1.89 10.79
CA THR A 169 7.02 3.25 10.26
C THR A 169 7.39 3.16 8.79
N LEU A 170 6.57 3.73 7.91
CA LEU A 170 6.80 3.73 6.47
C LEU A 170 6.88 5.17 5.96
N ASN A 171 7.92 5.47 5.21
CA ASN A 171 8.02 6.67 4.39
C ASN A 171 8.23 6.23 2.95
N LEU A 172 7.17 6.27 2.13
CA LEU A 172 7.21 5.81 0.75
C LEU A 172 6.72 6.91 -0.20
N THR A 173 7.50 7.16 -1.23
CA THR A 173 7.13 8.01 -2.36
C THR A 173 7.17 7.17 -3.63
N VAL A 174 6.09 7.23 -4.41
CA VAL A 174 5.98 6.56 -5.70
C VAL A 174 5.99 7.62 -6.79
N ILE A 175 6.76 7.38 -7.85
CA ILE A 175 6.84 8.26 -9.02
C ILE A 175 6.30 7.49 -10.23
N TRP A 176 5.17 7.94 -10.75
CA TRP A 176 4.57 7.39 -11.96
C TRP A 176 5.26 7.92 -13.22
N PRO A 177 5.48 7.10 -14.25
CA PRO A 177 5.92 7.58 -15.54
C PRO A 177 4.88 8.57 -16.08
N ASN A 178 5.30 9.82 -16.27
CA ASN A 178 4.52 11.00 -16.70
C ASN A 178 3.83 11.86 -15.61
N GLY A 179 4.10 11.63 -14.32
CA GLY A 179 3.73 12.57 -13.25
C GLY A 179 2.22 12.80 -13.09
N ALA A 180 1.43 11.73 -13.19
CA ALA A 180 -0.02 11.76 -12.99
C ALA A 180 -0.41 12.30 -11.61
#